data_AF-W0BAM8-F1
#
_entry.id   AF-W0BAM8-F1
#
_cell.length_a   1.000
_cell.length_b   1.000
_cell.length_c   1.000
_cell.angle_alpha   90.00
_cell.angle_beta   90.00
_cell.angle_gamma   90.00
#
_symmetry.space_group_name_H-M   'P 1'
#
loop_
_entity.id
_entity.type
_entity.pdbx_description
1 polymer ?
#
loop_
_entity_poly.entity_id
_entity_poly.type
_entity_poly.pdbx_seq_one_letter_code
_entity_poly.pdbx_strand_id
1 'polypeptide(L)'
;MYAPGIDIEIIQHLGLNSSTKRTAINFMGCYGAFNGLKVADAFCKADPNAKVLMVSVELCSIHFQNDFSLESVISNAIFADGAAAVLIQGRTTQQKHFKLESFHADLVPDTEQDMAWSIGNYGFDMILSAYVPKVIKYGISAFTEKLLSQLNWSLNNIDYFAIHPGGLKILQSCEESLNITAEDNKYSYEVLRNFGNMSSATVLFVLKGIWDALDQGAYGKNILSCAFGPGLTLESMLIKVYF
;
A
#
# COMPACT_ATOMS: atom_id res chain seq x y z
N MET A 1 11.45 -16.07 -0.75
CA MET A 1 11.06 -16.45 0.63
C MET A 1 11.97 -17.53 1.15
N TYR A 2 12.26 -17.53 2.44
CA TYR A 2 13.04 -18.57 3.11
C TYR A 2 12.37 -18.94 4.45
N ALA A 3 12.70 -20.12 4.96
CA ALA A 3 12.21 -20.63 6.24
C ALA A 3 13.43 -21.09 7.07
N PRO A 4 13.58 -20.66 8.33
CA PRO A 4 12.73 -19.73 9.10
C PRO A 4 12.68 -18.32 8.51
N GLY A 5 11.53 -17.65 8.60
CA GLY A 5 11.31 -16.34 7.96
C GLY A 5 11.77 -15.14 8.79
N ILE A 6 11.70 -13.96 8.17
CA ILE A 6 12.10 -12.67 8.77
C ILE A 6 11.32 -12.33 10.05
N ASP A 7 10.12 -12.87 10.22
CA ASP A 7 9.33 -12.74 11.45
C ASP A 7 10.07 -13.26 12.69
N ILE A 8 10.88 -14.32 12.53
CA ILE A 8 11.69 -14.88 13.62
C ILE A 8 12.90 -14.01 13.89
N GLU A 9 13.57 -13.56 12.83
CA GLU A 9 14.73 -12.67 12.95
C GLU A 9 14.35 -11.36 13.63
N ILE A 10 13.21 -10.76 13.28
CA ILE A 10 12.70 -9.55 13.93
C ILE A 10 12.49 -9.77 15.43
N ILE A 11 11.87 -10.89 15.84
CA ILE A 11 11.68 -11.20 17.26
C ILE A 11 13.03 -11.26 17.99
N GLN A 12 14.01 -11.97 17.42
CA GLN A 12 15.31 -12.16 18.04
C GLN A 12 16.10 -10.85 18.12
N HIS A 13 16.17 -10.08 17.04
CA HIS A 13 16.94 -8.85 16.97
C HIS A 13 16.34 -7.73 17.82
N LEU A 14 15.01 -7.64 17.93
CA LEU A 14 14.33 -6.65 18.77
C LEU A 14 14.15 -7.10 20.22
N GLY A 15 14.54 -8.34 20.57
CA GLY A 15 14.33 -8.90 21.90
C GLY A 15 12.86 -9.01 22.30
N LEU A 16 11.96 -9.25 21.32
CA LEU A 16 10.54 -9.41 21.60
C LEU A 16 10.28 -10.71 22.36
N ASN A 17 9.13 -10.79 23.03
CA ASN A 17 8.74 -12.00 23.74
C ASN A 17 8.65 -13.18 22.75
N SER A 18 9.27 -14.31 23.10
CA SER A 18 9.22 -15.55 22.31
C SER A 18 7.80 -16.08 22.03
N SER A 19 6.81 -15.69 22.82
CA SER A 19 5.39 -16.03 22.62
C SER A 19 4.63 -15.07 21.71
N THR A 20 5.31 -14.08 21.12
CA THR A 20 4.72 -13.14 20.16
C THR A 20 4.04 -13.90 19.02
N LYS A 21 2.77 -13.58 18.77
CA LYS A 21 2.00 -14.14 17.67
C LYS A 21 2.53 -13.57 16.35
N ARG A 22 2.65 -14.43 15.34
CA ARG A 22 3.23 -14.09 14.03
C ARG A 22 2.27 -14.48 12.92
N THR A 23 2.08 -13.58 11.97
CA THR A 23 1.28 -13.81 10.77
C THR A 23 2.09 -13.35 9.57
N ALA A 24 2.28 -14.24 8.60
CA ALA A 24 2.98 -13.92 7.36
C ALA A 24 1.95 -13.61 6.26
N ILE A 25 2.10 -12.45 5.62
CA ILE A 25 1.28 -12.02 4.48
C ILE A 25 2.21 -11.93 3.28
N ASN A 26 2.13 -12.93 2.42
CA ASN A 26 3.03 -13.11 1.28
C ASN A 26 2.22 -13.23 -0.01
N PHE A 27 2.85 -12.99 -1.16
CA PHE A 27 2.27 -13.15 -2.50
C PHE A 27 0.99 -12.32 -2.77
N MET A 28 0.89 -11.14 -2.16
CA MET A 28 -0.19 -10.17 -2.43
C MET A 28 0.28 -8.95 -3.24
N GLY A 29 1.57 -8.88 -3.55
CA GLY A 29 2.18 -7.77 -4.28
C GLY A 29 1.97 -6.40 -3.64
N CYS A 30 1.89 -5.35 -4.48
CA CYS A 30 1.93 -3.96 -4.05
C CYS A 30 0.82 -3.54 -3.07
N TYR A 31 -0.30 -4.25 -3.01
CA TYR A 31 -1.36 -3.98 -2.04
C TYR A 31 -1.21 -4.76 -0.72
N GLY A 32 -0.14 -5.54 -0.55
CA GLY A 32 0.10 -6.38 0.64
C GLY A 32 0.05 -5.60 1.96
N ALA A 33 0.43 -4.32 1.96
CA ALA A 33 0.36 -3.48 3.15
C ALA A 33 -1.07 -3.26 3.65
N PHE A 34 -2.06 -3.16 2.75
CA PHE A 34 -3.46 -3.03 3.13
C PHE A 34 -3.97 -4.28 3.83
N ASN A 35 -3.59 -5.46 3.34
CA ASN A 35 -3.93 -6.72 4.00
C ASN A 35 -3.24 -6.87 5.37
N GLY A 36 -1.98 -6.43 5.49
CA GLY A 36 -1.31 -6.30 6.79
C GLY A 36 -2.06 -5.41 7.77
N LEU A 37 -2.49 -4.23 7.31
CA LEU A 37 -3.26 -3.30 8.12
C LEU A 37 -4.63 -3.85 8.53
N LYS A 38 -5.35 -4.54 7.63
CA LYS A 38 -6.62 -5.21 7.96
C LYS A 38 -6.45 -6.29 9.02
N VAL A 39 -5.41 -7.11 8.91
CA VAL A 39 -5.10 -8.14 9.91
C VAL A 39 -4.74 -7.51 11.25
N ALA A 40 -3.91 -6.47 11.25
CA ALA A 40 -3.54 -5.74 12.46
C ALA A 40 -4.75 -5.07 13.13
N ASP A 41 -5.61 -4.42 12.33
CA ASP A 41 -6.87 -3.81 12.77
C ASP A 41 -7.81 -4.86 13.38
N ALA A 42 -7.97 -6.03 12.76
CA ALA A 42 -8.77 -7.12 13.29
C ALA A 42 -8.25 -7.61 14.66
N PHE A 43 -6.93 -7.75 14.83
CA PHE A 43 -6.35 -8.09 16.14
C PHE A 43 -6.60 -6.99 17.19
N CYS A 44 -6.43 -5.72 16.81
CA CYS A 44 -6.63 -4.58 17.71
C CYS A 44 -8.10 -4.38 18.11
N LYS A 45 -9.04 -4.70 17.22
CA LYS A 45 -10.48 -4.73 17.52
C LYS A 45 -10.85 -5.90 18.43
N ALA A 46 -10.20 -7.05 18.27
CA ALA A 46 -10.44 -8.23 19.11
C ALA A 46 -9.84 -8.10 20.52
N ASP A 47 -8.71 -7.41 20.67
CA ASP A 47 -8.06 -7.13 21.96
C ASP A 47 -7.62 -5.66 22.02
N PRO A 48 -8.31 -4.81 22.82
CA PRO A 48 -7.96 -3.40 22.96
C PRO A 48 -6.55 -3.12 23.50
N ASN A 49 -5.90 -4.11 24.13
CA ASN A 49 -4.53 -3.98 24.62
C ASN A 49 -3.48 -4.48 23.61
N ALA A 50 -3.90 -5.04 22.49
CA ALA A 50 -2.98 -5.53 21.46
C ALA A 50 -2.14 -4.38 20.88
N LYS A 51 -0.86 -4.69 20.65
CA LYS A 51 0.08 -3.88 19.89
C LYS A 51 0.63 -4.76 18.78
N VAL A 52 0.35 -4.38 17.54
CA VAL A 52 0.75 -5.15 16.36
C VAL A 52 1.83 -4.36 15.63
N LEU A 53 3.04 -4.92 15.57
CA LEU A 53 4.10 -4.43 14.71
C LEU A 53 3.92 -5.08 13.34
N MET A 54 3.52 -4.29 12.35
CA MET A 54 3.48 -4.72 10.96
C MET A 54 4.76 -4.24 10.28
N VAL A 55 5.43 -5.16 9.57
CA VAL A 55 6.64 -4.86 8.80
C VAL A 55 6.42 -5.33 7.37
N SER A 56 6.65 -4.43 6.41
CA SER A 56 6.72 -4.73 4.98
C SER A 56 8.17 -4.61 4.56
N VAL A 57 8.71 -5.66 3.93
CA VAL A 57 10.08 -5.72 3.41
C VAL A 57 10.03 -6.27 1.99
N GLU A 58 10.55 -5.49 1.05
CA GLU A 58 10.44 -5.75 -0.37
C GLU A 58 11.83 -5.56 -0.99
N LEU A 59 12.36 -6.64 -1.56
CA LEU A 59 13.68 -6.67 -2.20
C LEU A 59 13.51 -6.94 -3.69
N CYS A 60 12.89 -6.01 -4.41
CA CYS A 60 12.54 -6.21 -5.82
C CYS A 60 13.77 -6.35 -6.73
N SER A 61 14.91 -5.76 -6.36
CA SER A 61 16.14 -5.79 -7.14
C SER A 61 16.70 -7.21 -7.35
N ILE A 62 16.40 -8.14 -6.43
CA ILE A 62 16.83 -9.56 -6.55
C ILE A 62 16.11 -10.29 -7.69
N HIS A 63 15.05 -9.68 -8.23
CA HIS A 63 14.25 -10.22 -9.33
C HIS A 63 14.57 -9.54 -10.67
N PHE A 64 15.70 -8.83 -10.77
CA PHE A 64 16.15 -8.19 -12.00
C PHE A 64 16.18 -9.19 -13.16
N GLN A 65 15.52 -8.84 -14.26
CA GLN A 65 15.47 -9.66 -15.46
C GLN A 65 16.41 -9.10 -16.52
N ASN A 66 17.36 -9.90 -16.99
CA ASN A 66 18.24 -9.53 -18.11
C ASN A 66 17.55 -9.83 -19.46
N ASP A 67 16.38 -9.25 -19.64
CA ASP A 67 15.54 -9.30 -20.84
C ASP A 67 15.27 -7.88 -21.34
N PHE A 68 15.25 -7.70 -22.66
CA PHE A 68 15.08 -6.42 -23.34
C PHE A 68 13.63 -6.18 -23.81
N SER A 69 12.68 -7.03 -23.43
CA SER A 69 11.26 -6.72 -23.61
C SER A 69 10.91 -5.40 -22.91
N LEU A 70 9.93 -4.68 -23.47
CA LEU A 70 9.48 -3.41 -22.92
C LEU A 70 8.99 -3.57 -21.47
N GLU A 71 8.30 -4.67 -21.17
CA GLU A 71 7.79 -4.98 -19.82
C GLU A 71 8.94 -5.16 -18.82
N SER A 72 9.96 -5.95 -19.17
CA SER A 72 11.16 -6.15 -18.35
C SER A 72 11.90 -4.82 -18.11
N VAL A 73 12.09 -4.01 -19.15
CA VAL A 73 12.77 -2.71 -19.03
C VAL A 73 11.99 -1.75 -18.13
N ILE A 74 10.66 -1.68 -18.29
CA ILE A 74 9.81 -0.83 -17.43
C ILE A 74 9.87 -1.32 -15.98
N SER A 75 9.75 -2.63 -15.76
CA SER A 75 9.82 -3.24 -14.44
C SER A 75 11.15 -2.92 -13.74
N ASN A 76 12.27 -3.20 -14.40
CA ASN A 76 13.61 -2.92 -13.90
C ASN A 76 13.89 -1.43 -13.66
N ALA A 77 13.21 -0.53 -14.38
CA ALA A 77 13.39 0.92 -14.23
C ALA A 77 12.58 1.53 -13.08
N ILE A 78 11.52 0.85 -12.63
CA ILE A 78 10.58 1.40 -11.64
C ILE A 78 10.74 0.71 -10.28
N PHE A 79 10.94 -0.60 -10.25
CA PHE A 79 11.01 -1.33 -8.99
C PHE A 79 12.32 -1.08 -8.23
N ALA A 80 12.19 -1.02 -6.90
CA ALA A 80 13.28 -0.76 -5.98
C ALA A 80 13.11 -1.58 -4.69
N ASP A 81 14.13 -1.56 -3.85
CA ASP A 81 14.11 -2.21 -2.54
C ASP A 81 13.63 -1.23 -1.47
N GLY A 82 12.85 -1.71 -0.51
CA GLY A 82 12.36 -0.90 0.59
C GLY A 82 11.84 -1.70 1.76
N ALA A 83 11.86 -1.08 2.93
CA ALA A 83 11.26 -1.64 4.13
C ALA A 83 10.55 -0.54 4.93
N ALA A 84 9.36 -0.84 5.42
CA ALA A 84 8.58 0.05 6.27
C ALA A 84 7.95 -0.73 7.43
N ALA A 85 7.83 -0.07 8.57
CA ALA A 85 7.17 -0.64 9.74
C ALA A 85 6.17 0.35 10.32
N VAL A 86 5.04 -0.17 10.79
CA VAL A 86 3.99 0.60 11.46
C VAL A 86 3.55 -0.14 12.73
N LEU A 87 3.31 0.63 13.79
CA LEU A 87 2.78 0.11 15.04
C LEU A 87 1.28 0.44 15.11
N ILE A 88 0.45 -0.61 15.12
CA ILE A 88 -1.00 -0.49 15.28
C ILE A 88 -1.35 -0.86 16.73
N GLN A 89 -2.25 -0.11 17.34
CA GLN A 89 -2.68 -0.32 18.71
C GLN A 89 -4.21 -0.28 18.81
N GLY A 90 -4.81 -1.18 19.60
CA GLY A 90 -6.25 -1.14 19.90
C GLY A 90 -6.64 0.07 20.76
N ARG A 91 -5.72 0.52 21.61
CA ARG A 91 -5.79 1.79 22.33
C ARG A 91 -4.43 2.46 22.29
N THR A 92 -4.44 3.75 21.97
CA THR A 92 -3.24 4.58 21.99
C THR A 92 -3.39 5.71 23.00
N THR A 93 -2.28 6.05 23.65
CA THR A 93 -2.12 7.27 24.44
C THR A 93 -1.36 8.34 23.66
N GLN A 94 -0.95 8.05 22.43
CA GLN A 94 -0.29 9.00 21.56
C GLN A 94 -1.30 10.03 21.08
N GLN A 95 -0.95 11.30 21.26
CA GLN A 95 -1.70 12.44 20.77
C GLN A 95 -1.80 12.39 19.24
N LYS A 96 -0.66 12.53 18.56
CA LYS A 96 -0.59 12.38 17.10
C LYS A 96 -0.73 10.90 16.73
N HIS A 97 -1.76 10.54 15.95
CA HIS A 97 -1.93 9.21 15.38
C HIS A 97 -2.86 9.20 14.17
N PHE A 98 -2.79 8.12 13.40
CA PHE A 98 -3.76 7.79 12.37
C PHE A 98 -4.76 6.79 12.91
N LYS A 99 -6.04 7.03 12.64
CA LYS A 99 -7.13 6.10 12.92
C LYS A 99 -7.62 5.49 11.61
N LEU A 100 -7.61 4.17 11.53
CA LEU A 100 -8.16 3.40 10.42
C LEU A 100 -9.69 3.41 10.55
N GLU A 101 -10.40 4.01 9.58
CA GLU A 101 -11.86 4.18 9.64
C GLU A 101 -12.59 3.07 8.88
N SER A 102 -12.17 2.80 7.64
CA SER A 102 -12.76 1.72 6.84
C SER A 102 -11.79 1.18 5.81
N PHE A 103 -12.11 -0.01 5.28
CA PHE A 103 -11.39 -0.69 4.21
C PHE A 103 -12.36 -1.16 3.13
N HIS A 104 -11.88 -1.22 1.89
CA HIS A 104 -12.61 -1.84 0.79
C HIS A 104 -11.64 -2.54 -0.17
N ALA A 105 -12.00 -3.75 -0.58
CA ALA A 105 -11.29 -4.54 -1.57
C ALA A 105 -12.24 -4.88 -2.71
N ASP A 106 -11.74 -4.86 -3.94
CA ASP A 106 -12.49 -5.28 -5.12
C ASP A 106 -11.55 -5.95 -6.13
N LEU A 107 -12.12 -6.80 -6.97
CA LEU A 107 -11.42 -7.50 -8.05
C LEU A 107 -11.98 -7.01 -9.38
N VAL A 108 -11.10 -6.65 -10.32
CA VAL A 108 -11.52 -6.34 -11.68
C VAL A 108 -11.62 -7.65 -12.46
N PRO A 109 -12.81 -8.03 -12.98
CA PRO A 109 -12.97 -9.24 -13.78
C PRO A 109 -12.08 -9.23 -15.02
N ASP A 110 -11.66 -10.42 -15.46
CA ASP A 110 -10.97 -10.66 -16.74
C ASP A 110 -9.63 -9.89 -16.89
N THR A 111 -8.90 -9.67 -15.79
CA THR A 111 -7.62 -8.93 -15.77
C THR A 111 -6.48 -9.71 -15.10
N GLU A 112 -6.63 -11.03 -14.92
CA GLU A 112 -5.67 -11.87 -14.19
C GLU A 112 -4.29 -11.89 -14.84
N GLN A 113 -4.23 -11.71 -16.15
CA GLN A 113 -3.00 -11.71 -16.94
C GLN A 113 -2.37 -10.30 -17.06
N ASP A 114 -3.09 -9.24 -16.69
CA ASP A 114 -2.62 -7.87 -16.88
C ASP A 114 -1.57 -7.46 -15.83
N MET A 115 -1.68 -8.02 -14.64
CA MET A 115 -0.66 -7.90 -13.61
C MET A 115 -0.52 -9.22 -12.89
N ALA A 116 0.59 -9.91 -13.13
CA ALA A 116 0.81 -11.26 -12.64
C ALA A 116 2.28 -11.49 -12.35
N TRP A 117 2.56 -12.39 -11.41
CA TRP A 117 3.91 -12.85 -11.10
C TRP A 117 3.98 -14.36 -11.24
N SER A 118 4.98 -14.85 -11.95
CA SER A 118 5.34 -16.26 -11.99
C SER A 118 6.73 -16.48 -11.37
N ILE A 119 6.95 -17.67 -10.81
CA ILE A 119 8.25 -18.05 -10.26
C ILE A 119 9.11 -18.58 -11.42
N GLY A 120 10.13 -17.82 -11.78
CA GLY A 120 11.11 -18.19 -12.80
C GLY A 120 12.38 -18.81 -12.19
N ASN A 121 13.33 -19.16 -13.06
CA ASN A 121 14.61 -19.74 -12.65
C ASN A 121 15.56 -18.73 -12.00
N TYR A 122 15.37 -17.44 -12.27
CA TYR A 122 16.27 -16.36 -11.83
C TYR A 122 15.60 -15.34 -10.90
N GLY A 123 14.34 -15.57 -10.52
CA GLY A 123 13.57 -14.63 -9.72
C GLY A 123 12.08 -14.73 -10.00
N PHE A 124 11.33 -13.70 -9.61
CA PHE A 124 9.95 -13.56 -10.04
C PHE A 124 9.91 -12.88 -11.41
N ASP A 125 9.22 -13.51 -12.35
CA ASP A 125 8.95 -12.95 -13.66
C ASP A 125 7.69 -12.08 -13.52
N MET A 126 7.88 -10.77 -13.63
CA MET A 126 6.83 -9.80 -13.41
C MET A 126 6.20 -9.40 -14.74
N ILE A 127 4.89 -9.65 -14.86
CA ILE A 127 4.09 -9.20 -16.00
C ILE A 127 3.39 -7.92 -15.59
N LEU A 128 3.62 -6.87 -16.37
CA LEU A 128 2.95 -5.59 -16.22
C LEU A 128 2.45 -5.11 -17.58
N SER A 129 1.19 -5.43 -17.85
CA SER A 129 0.50 -5.05 -19.08
C SER A 129 0.37 -3.53 -19.20
N ALA A 130 0.59 -3.02 -20.42
CA ALA A 130 0.36 -1.62 -20.74
C ALA A 130 -1.11 -1.19 -20.57
N TYR A 131 -2.05 -2.14 -20.40
CA TYR A 131 -3.47 -1.89 -20.17
C TYR A 131 -3.80 -1.54 -18.70
N VAL A 132 -2.94 -1.86 -17.73
CA VAL A 132 -3.21 -1.62 -16.30
C VAL A 132 -3.62 -0.17 -15.99
N PRO A 133 -2.93 0.88 -16.48
CA PRO A 133 -3.35 2.26 -16.22
C PRO A 133 -4.76 2.56 -16.75
N LYS A 134 -5.12 1.98 -17.90
CA LYS A 134 -6.45 2.13 -18.50
C LYS A 134 -7.52 1.46 -17.64
N VAL A 135 -7.26 0.25 -17.14
CA VAL A 135 -8.18 -0.46 -16.23
C VAL A 135 -8.42 0.36 -14.96
N ILE A 136 -7.35 0.89 -14.36
CA ILE A 136 -7.44 1.74 -13.16
C ILE A 136 -8.27 3.00 -13.45
N LYS A 137 -7.98 3.69 -14.56
CA LYS A 137 -8.69 4.92 -14.94
C LYS A 137 -10.21 4.73 -14.99
N TYR A 138 -10.70 3.58 -15.48
CA TYR A 138 -12.14 3.32 -15.57
C TYR A 138 -12.75 2.73 -14.29
N GLY A 139 -11.98 2.01 -13.48
CA GLY A 139 -12.48 1.33 -12.29
C GLY A 139 -12.41 2.12 -10.99
N ILE A 140 -11.39 2.97 -10.82
CA ILE A 140 -11.04 3.55 -9.52
C ILE A 140 -12.12 4.48 -8.96
N SER A 141 -12.82 5.25 -9.80
CA SER A 141 -13.86 6.17 -9.35
C SER A 141 -15.02 5.40 -8.68
N ALA A 142 -15.61 4.43 -9.38
CA ALA A 142 -16.68 3.57 -8.84
C ALA A 142 -16.22 2.78 -7.60
N PHE A 143 -14.98 2.29 -7.60
CA PHE A 143 -14.39 1.61 -6.44
C PHE A 143 -14.26 2.53 -5.22
N THR A 144 -13.81 3.77 -5.43
CA THR A 144 -13.67 4.77 -4.37
C THR A 144 -15.03 5.19 -3.83
N GLU A 145 -16.05 5.33 -4.69
CA GLU A 145 -17.43 5.60 -4.27
C GLU A 145 -17.99 4.49 -3.36
N LYS A 146 -17.72 3.21 -3.68
CA LYS A 146 -18.12 2.08 -2.82
C LYS A 146 -17.50 2.19 -1.42
N LEU A 147 -16.21 2.53 -1.31
CA LEU A 147 -15.56 2.75 -0.02
C LEU A 147 -16.20 3.91 0.75
N LEU A 148 -16.32 5.08 0.10
CA LEU A 148 -16.83 6.29 0.73
C LEU A 148 -18.27 6.15 1.20
N SER A 149 -19.11 5.45 0.43
CA SER A 149 -20.52 5.22 0.77
C SER A 149 -20.72 4.43 2.07
N GLN A 150 -19.74 3.61 2.49
CA GLN A 150 -19.80 2.91 3.78
C GLN A 150 -19.86 3.86 4.98
N LEU A 151 -19.34 5.09 4.83
CA LEU A 151 -19.37 6.14 5.85
C LEU A 151 -20.31 7.31 5.46
N ASN A 152 -21.09 7.17 4.39
CA ASN A 152 -21.87 8.25 3.76
C ASN A 152 -21.01 9.47 3.40
N TRP A 153 -19.78 9.23 2.94
CA TRP A 153 -18.85 10.27 2.50
C TRP A 153 -18.86 10.43 0.98
N SER A 154 -18.25 11.51 0.52
CA SER A 154 -17.92 11.81 -0.87
C SER A 154 -16.45 12.22 -0.97
N LEU A 155 -15.92 12.38 -2.19
CA LEU A 155 -14.54 12.85 -2.39
C LEU A 155 -14.28 14.21 -1.72
N ASN A 156 -15.31 15.06 -1.57
CA ASN A 156 -15.19 16.36 -0.88
C ASN A 156 -14.87 16.23 0.62
N ASN A 157 -14.98 15.02 1.20
CA ASN A 157 -14.59 14.75 2.58
C ASN A 157 -13.11 14.39 2.71
N ILE A 158 -12.38 14.23 1.62
CA ILE A 158 -10.99 13.81 1.60
C ILE A 158 -10.08 15.02 1.50
N ASP A 159 -9.11 15.10 2.41
CA ASP A 159 -8.14 16.20 2.48
C ASP A 159 -6.76 15.80 1.93
N TYR A 160 -6.42 14.51 1.97
CA TYR A 160 -5.14 13.99 1.53
C TYR A 160 -5.30 12.68 0.75
N PHE A 161 -4.42 12.47 -0.24
CA PHE A 161 -4.40 11.26 -1.06
C PHE A 161 -3.08 10.53 -0.87
N ALA A 162 -3.16 9.27 -0.44
CA ALA A 162 -2.03 8.36 -0.28
C ALA A 162 -2.15 7.21 -1.30
N ILE A 163 -1.93 7.53 -2.57
CA ILE A 163 -2.07 6.59 -3.69
C ILE A 163 -0.74 5.85 -3.87
N HIS A 164 -0.78 4.52 -3.91
CA HIS A 164 0.42 3.72 -4.19
C HIS A 164 1.00 4.09 -5.56
N PRO A 165 2.25 4.57 -5.62
CA PRO A 165 2.87 4.96 -6.87
C PRO A 165 3.47 3.74 -7.59
N GLY A 166 2.59 2.93 -8.19
CA GLY A 166 3.01 1.78 -9.00
C GLY A 166 3.81 2.18 -10.26
N GLY A 167 3.73 3.45 -10.64
CA GLY A 167 4.43 4.07 -11.76
C GLY A 167 3.77 5.40 -12.13
N LEU A 168 4.44 6.21 -12.95
CA LEU A 168 3.96 7.55 -13.33
C LEU A 168 2.55 7.53 -13.93
N LYS A 169 2.30 6.59 -14.87
CA LYS A 169 1.00 6.47 -15.54
C LYS A 169 -0.14 6.07 -14.59
N ILE A 170 0.19 5.38 -13.48
CA ILE A 170 -0.81 4.98 -12.47
C ILE A 170 -1.29 6.22 -11.73
N LEU A 171 -0.38 7.08 -11.29
CA LEU A 171 -0.71 8.34 -10.60
C LEU A 171 -1.58 9.23 -11.49
N GLN A 172 -1.16 9.44 -12.73
CA GLN A 172 -1.91 10.22 -13.73
C GLN A 172 -3.31 9.64 -14.00
N SER A 173 -3.43 8.31 -14.07
CA SER A 173 -4.73 7.65 -14.28
C SER A 173 -5.67 7.84 -13.09
N CYS A 174 -5.13 7.83 -11.87
CA CYS A 174 -5.90 8.11 -10.66
C CYS A 174 -6.33 9.58 -10.59
N GLU A 175 -5.42 10.51 -10.94
CA GLU A 175 -5.70 11.95 -11.01
C GLU A 175 -6.87 12.27 -11.94
N GLU A 176 -6.80 11.75 -13.17
CA GLU A 176 -7.86 11.95 -14.16
C GLU A 176 -9.20 11.35 -13.73
N SER A 177 -9.19 10.17 -13.08
CA SER A 177 -10.43 9.46 -12.72
C SER A 177 -11.08 9.99 -11.46
N LEU A 178 -10.28 10.39 -10.46
CA LEU A 178 -10.76 10.98 -9.20
C LEU A 178 -10.93 12.50 -9.28
N ASN A 179 -10.57 13.10 -10.42
CA ASN A 179 -10.57 14.55 -10.63
C ASN A 179 -9.76 15.31 -9.55
N ILE A 180 -8.56 14.81 -9.28
CA ILE A 180 -7.58 15.43 -8.37
C ILE A 180 -6.37 15.92 -9.16
N THR A 181 -5.60 16.82 -8.56
CA THR A 181 -4.41 17.41 -9.18
C THR A 181 -3.13 16.67 -8.77
N ALA A 182 -2.03 16.91 -9.51
CA ALA A 182 -0.72 16.39 -9.14
C ALA A 182 -0.23 16.93 -7.76
N GLU A 183 -0.69 18.11 -7.35
CA GLU A 183 -0.39 18.68 -6.03
C GLU A 183 -1.10 17.91 -4.90
N ASP A 184 -2.36 17.49 -5.13
CA ASP A 184 -3.09 16.62 -4.19
C ASP A 184 -2.38 15.28 -4.00
N ASN A 185 -1.71 14.81 -5.06
CA ASN A 185 -0.98 13.54 -5.10
C ASN A 185 0.54 13.68 -4.88
N LYS A 186 1.01 14.85 -4.41
CA LYS A 186 2.45 15.18 -4.38
C LYS A 186 3.31 14.18 -3.62
N TYR A 187 2.82 13.65 -2.50
CA TYR A 187 3.60 12.71 -1.68
C TYR A 187 3.84 11.39 -2.41
N SER A 188 2.88 10.95 -3.22
CA SER A 188 3.04 9.77 -4.09
C SER A 188 4.10 10.01 -5.16
N TYR A 189 4.11 11.21 -5.77
CA TYR A 189 5.15 11.61 -6.72
C TYR A 189 6.54 11.72 -6.08
N GLU A 190 6.65 12.33 -4.90
CA GLU A 190 7.90 12.46 -4.17
C GLU A 190 8.49 11.10 -3.82
N VAL A 191 7.65 10.17 -3.33
CA VAL A 191 8.08 8.79 -3.03
C VAL A 191 8.55 8.09 -4.30
N LEU A 192 7.78 8.15 -5.39
CA LEU A 192 8.17 7.55 -6.66
C LEU A 192 9.51 8.10 -7.17
N ARG A 193 9.69 9.42 -7.07
CA ARG A 193 10.91 10.10 -7.54
C ARG A 193 12.13 9.72 -6.73
N ASN A 194 12.00 9.62 -5.41
CA ASN A 194 13.12 9.44 -4.50
C ASN A 194 13.46 7.97 -4.25
N PHE A 195 12.47 7.07 -4.36
CA PHE A 195 12.61 5.68 -3.95
C PHE A 195 12.11 4.67 -4.99
N GLY A 196 11.45 5.10 -6.08
CA GLY A 196 10.82 4.18 -7.02
C GLY A 196 9.61 3.45 -6.41
N ASN A 197 9.25 2.31 -7.00
CA ASN A 197 8.22 1.41 -6.50
C ASN A 197 8.87 0.30 -5.65
N MET A 198 8.73 0.42 -4.34
CA MET A 198 9.19 -0.56 -3.35
C MET A 198 8.10 -1.59 -3.02
N SER A 199 7.27 -1.97 -3.99
CA SER A 199 6.15 -2.91 -3.81
C SER A 199 5.25 -2.48 -2.62
N SER A 200 4.88 -3.40 -1.72
CA SER A 200 3.94 -3.12 -0.63
C SER A 200 4.43 -2.07 0.38
N ALA A 201 5.74 -1.87 0.52
CA ALA A 201 6.29 -0.86 1.43
C ALA A 201 5.98 0.58 0.96
N THR A 202 5.80 0.77 -0.35
CA THR A 202 5.71 2.10 -0.97
C THR A 202 4.59 2.96 -0.42
N VAL A 203 3.40 2.39 -0.20
CA VAL A 203 2.25 3.17 0.31
C VAL A 203 2.49 3.66 1.74
N LEU A 204 3.27 2.91 2.53
CA LEU A 204 3.64 3.31 3.90
C LEU A 204 4.62 4.49 3.88
N PHE A 205 5.49 4.59 2.86
CA PHE A 205 6.32 5.78 2.64
C PHE A 205 5.48 6.99 2.24
N VAL A 206 4.43 6.82 1.43
CA VAL A 206 3.51 7.93 1.08
C VAL A 206 2.78 8.43 2.33
N LEU A 207 2.27 7.52 3.15
CA LEU A 207 1.65 7.86 4.43
C LEU A 207 2.63 8.55 5.38
N LYS A 208 3.91 8.16 5.37
CA LYS A 208 4.96 8.84 6.14
C LYS A 208 5.23 10.25 5.64
N GLY A 209 5.26 10.46 4.33
CA GLY A 209 5.40 11.80 3.72
C GLY A 209 4.26 12.73 4.14
N ILE A 210 3.01 12.24 4.08
CA ILE A 210 1.85 12.97 4.61
C ILE A 210 2.05 13.24 6.10
N TRP A 211 2.33 12.21 6.90
CA TRP A 211 2.50 12.30 8.35
C TRP A 211 3.50 13.38 8.78
N ASP A 212 4.65 13.46 8.10
CA ASP A 212 5.72 14.41 8.40
C ASP A 212 5.31 15.85 8.13
N ALA A 213 4.41 16.07 7.17
CA ALA A 213 3.89 17.39 6.83
C ALA A 213 2.68 17.83 7.67
N LEU A 214 2.09 16.94 8.49
CA LEU A 214 0.92 17.29 9.30
C LEU A 214 1.29 18.19 10.50
N ASP A 215 0.57 19.30 10.61
CA ASP A 215 0.50 20.17 11.78
C ASP A 215 -0.83 19.99 12.54
N GLN A 216 -0.99 20.68 13.67
CA GLN A 216 -2.20 20.60 14.50
C GLN A 216 -3.49 21.00 13.77
N GLY A 217 -3.40 21.83 12.73
CA GLY A 217 -4.53 22.21 11.88
C GLY A 217 -5.06 21.07 11.01
N ALA A 218 -4.34 19.94 10.96
CA ALA A 218 -4.79 18.74 10.29
C ALA A 218 -5.65 17.81 11.17
N TYR A 219 -5.93 18.17 12.43
CA TYR A 219 -6.82 17.37 13.27
C TYR A 219 -8.19 17.15 12.61
N GLY A 220 -8.63 15.89 12.56
CA GLY A 220 -9.91 15.50 11.98
C GLY A 220 -9.94 15.39 10.46
N LYS A 221 -8.86 15.74 9.76
CA LYS A 221 -8.74 15.57 8.30
C LYS A 221 -8.72 14.10 7.90
N ASN A 222 -9.21 13.82 6.70
CA ASN A 222 -9.34 12.46 6.20
C ASN A 222 -8.38 12.19 5.04
N ILE A 223 -7.84 10.97 5.01
CA ILE A 223 -6.92 10.49 3.98
C ILE A 223 -7.60 9.34 3.25
N LEU A 224 -7.65 9.44 1.92
CA LEU A 224 -7.94 8.30 1.05
C LEU A 224 -6.63 7.64 0.66
N SER A 225 -6.50 6.34 0.91
CA SER A 225 -5.36 5.56 0.43
C SER A 225 -5.84 4.40 -0.42
N CYS A 226 -5.12 4.13 -1.52
CA CYS A 226 -5.41 2.98 -2.36
C CYS A 226 -4.13 2.38 -2.98
N ALA A 227 -4.21 1.10 -3.32
CA ALA A 227 -3.19 0.38 -4.06
C ALA A 227 -3.80 -0.61 -5.05
N PHE A 228 -2.97 -0.99 -6.01
CA PHE A 228 -3.29 -1.89 -7.10
C PHE A 228 -2.24 -2.98 -7.13
N GLY A 229 -2.62 -4.20 -7.48
CA GLY A 229 -1.69 -5.31 -7.58
C GLY A 229 -2.29 -6.47 -8.36
N PRO A 230 -1.62 -7.65 -8.37
CA PRO A 230 -2.04 -8.77 -9.18
C PRO A 230 -3.51 -9.16 -8.99
N GLY A 231 -4.20 -9.48 -10.09
CA GLY A 231 -5.62 -9.84 -10.09
C GLY A 231 -6.44 -9.34 -11.29
N LEU A 232 -6.49 -8.06 -11.64
CA LEU A 232 -6.08 -6.86 -10.93
C LEU A 232 -6.93 -6.67 -9.66
N THR A 233 -6.26 -6.55 -8.52
CA THR A 233 -6.91 -6.29 -7.23
C THR A 233 -6.78 -4.81 -6.87
N LEU A 234 -7.88 -4.23 -6.38
CA LEU A 234 -7.90 -2.90 -5.80
C LEU A 234 -8.08 -3.01 -4.30
N GLU A 235 -7.21 -2.35 -3.56
CA GLU A 235 -7.31 -2.21 -2.11
C GLU A 235 -7.37 -0.74 -1.73
N SER A 236 -8.19 -0.41 -0.73
CA SER A 236 -8.32 0.95 -0.23
C SER A 236 -8.65 1.02 1.24
N MET A 237 -8.33 2.17 1.83
CA MET A 237 -8.70 2.51 3.19
C MET A 237 -8.97 4.00 3.34
N LEU A 238 -9.82 4.31 4.32
CA LEU A 238 -10.02 5.66 4.84
C LEU A 238 -9.32 5.77 6.18
N ILE A 239 -8.57 6.85 6.34
CA ILE A 239 -7.81 7.15 7.56
C ILE A 239 -8.22 8.53 8.05
N LYS A 240 -8.31 8.69 9.37
CA LYS A 240 -8.52 9.98 10.01
C LYS A 240 -7.30 10.40 10.82
N VAL A 241 -6.96 11.68 10.75
CA VAL A 241 -5.84 12.29 11.48
C VAL A 241 -6.28 12.73 12.87
N TYR A 242 -5.51 12.36 13.89
CA TYR A 242 -5.69 12.77 15.28
C TYR A 242 -4.41 13.41 15.84
N PHE A 243 -4.61 14.30 16.81
CA PHE A 243 -3.64 14.99 17.66
C PHE A 243 -4.15 14.98 19.09
#